data_AF-A0A920KMV3-F1
#
_entry.id   AF-A0A920KMV3-F1
#
_cell.length_a   1.000
_cell.length_b   1.000
_cell.length_c   1.000
_cell.angle_alpha   90.00
_cell.angle_beta   90.00
_cell.angle_gamma   90.00
#
_symmetry.space_group_name_H-M   'P 1'
#
loop_
_entity.id
_entity.type
_entity.pdbx_description
1 polymer ?
#
loop_
_entity_poly.entity_id
_entity_poly.type
_entity_poly.pdbx_seq_one_letter_code
_entity_poly.pdbx_strand_id
1 'polypeptide(L)'
;MVSMDQVDGEKVIIAKPNHSSSWRHNLWLLGALAVPSLGAGIGFALLGAWPILPLAGLELAALGGALYWVNWKLEYRHVIRLTKI
;
A
#
# COMPACT_ATOMS: atom_id res chain seq x y z
N MET A 1 -3.78 -12.39 12.37
CA MET A 1 -3.16 -13.12 13.49
C MET A 1 -3.70 -12.49 14.76
N VAL A 2 -4.48 -13.23 15.55
CA VAL A 2 -5.07 -12.71 16.79
C VAL A 2 -4.15 -13.12 17.93
N SER A 3 -3.60 -12.14 18.66
CA SER A 3 -2.80 -12.39 19.85
C SER A 3 -3.68 -12.12 21.06
N MET A 4 -3.84 -13.11 21.93
CA MET A 4 -4.50 -12.94 23.22
C MET A 4 -3.41 -12.69 24.25
N ASP A 5 -3.41 -11.52 24.87
CA ASP A 5 -2.54 -11.20 26.00
C ASP A 5 -3.42 -11.10 27.24
N GLN A 6 -3.18 -11.94 28.24
CA GLN A 6 -3.87 -11.89 29.54
C GLN A 6 -2.95 -11.27 30.57
N VAL A 7 -3.19 -9.99 30.88
CA VAL A 7 -2.61 -9.32 32.04
C VAL A 7 -3.73 -9.10 33.04
N ASP A 8 -3.66 -9.83 34.16
CA ASP A 8 -4.31 -9.53 35.44
C ASP A 8 -5.82 -9.21 35.40
N GLY A 9 -6.63 -10.12 34.85
CA GLY A 9 -8.10 -10.05 34.92
C GLY A 9 -8.80 -9.22 33.84
N GLU A 10 -8.04 -8.47 33.03
CA GLU A 10 -8.55 -7.69 31.90
C GLU A 10 -8.27 -8.44 30.57
N LYS A 11 -9.30 -8.82 29.83
CA LYS A 11 -9.12 -9.52 28.54
C LYS A 11 -8.96 -8.49 27.42
N VAL A 12 -7.73 -8.25 26.98
CA VAL A 12 -7.45 -7.37 25.84
C VAL A 12 -7.28 -8.20 24.57
N ILE A 13 -8.26 -8.12 23.67
CA ILE A 13 -8.17 -8.79 22.35
C ILE A 13 -7.58 -7.78 21.36
N ILE A 14 -6.30 -7.96 21.01
CA ILE A 14 -5.63 -7.12 20.01
C ILE A 14 -5.83 -7.78 18.64
N ALA A 15 -6.89 -7.38 17.95
CA ALA A 15 -7.09 -7.71 16.54
C ALA A 15 -6.15 -6.85 15.68
N LYS A 16 -4.90 -7.32 15.48
CA LYS A 16 -3.96 -6.69 14.56
C LYS A 16 -4.30 -7.16 13.13
N PRO A 17 -4.73 -6.26 12.22
CA PRO A 17 -4.88 -6.64 10.82
C PRO A 17 -3.53 -7.10 10.28
N ASN A 18 -3.57 -8.16 9.46
CA ASN A 18 -2.37 -8.77 8.91
C ASN A 18 -1.67 -7.75 8.01
N HIS A 19 -0.54 -7.25 8.46
CA HIS A 19 0.26 -6.26 7.74
C HIS A 19 1.17 -7.01 6.76
N SER A 20 0.57 -7.67 5.76
CA SER A 20 1.28 -8.62 4.89
C SER A 20 2.24 -7.97 3.89
N SER A 21 2.10 -6.67 3.63
CA SER A 21 3.02 -5.91 2.78
C SER A 21 3.35 -4.59 3.47
N SER A 22 4.56 -4.45 3.99
CA SER A 22 5.03 -3.16 4.49
C SER A 22 5.04 -2.15 3.34
N TRP A 23 4.72 -0.88 3.59
CA TRP A 23 4.82 0.22 2.60
C TRP A 23 6.08 0.19 1.71
N ARG A 24 7.23 -0.26 2.26
CA ARG A 24 8.49 -0.49 1.52
C ARG A 24 8.36 -1.50 0.37
N HIS A 25 7.62 -2.59 0.55
CA HIS A 25 7.37 -3.58 -0.50
C HIS A 25 6.44 -3.03 -1.58
N ASN A 26 5.43 -2.24 -1.22
CA ASN A 26 4.59 -1.55 -2.20
C ASN A 26 5.39 -0.53 -3.02
N LEU A 27 6.33 0.20 -2.41
CA LEU A 27 7.27 1.08 -3.11
C LEU A 27 8.17 0.31 -4.10
N TRP A 28 8.69 -0.85 -3.70
CA TRP A 28 9.47 -1.71 -4.59
C TRP A 28 8.66 -2.24 -5.78
N LEU A 29 7.41 -2.66 -5.55
CA LEU A 29 6.49 -3.09 -6.61
C LEU A 29 6.22 -1.93 -7.59
N LEU A 30 5.97 -0.74 -7.05
CA LEU A 30 5.73 0.47 -7.84
C LEU A 30 6.94 0.84 -8.69
N GLY A 31 8.14 0.79 -8.11
CA GLY A 31 9.39 1.01 -8.83
C GLY A 31 9.61 -0.03 -9.94
N ALA A 32 9.37 -1.30 -9.65
CA ALA A 32 9.52 -2.39 -10.61
C ALA A 32 8.57 -2.28 -11.82
N LEU A 33 7.40 -1.69 -11.63
CA LEU A 33 6.45 -1.39 -12.72
C LEU A 33 6.77 -0.06 -13.42
N ALA A 34 7.17 0.96 -12.65
CA ALA A 34 7.45 2.29 -13.17
C ALA A 34 8.67 2.33 -14.09
N VAL A 35 9.75 1.65 -13.74
CA VAL A 35 11.00 1.65 -14.52
C VAL A 35 10.82 1.18 -15.97
N PRO A 36 10.27 -0.02 -16.25
CA PRO A 36 10.06 -0.45 -17.62
C PRO A 36 8.99 0.39 -18.34
N SER A 37 7.94 0.81 -17.65
CA SER A 37 6.84 1.57 -18.26
C SER A 37 7.27 2.99 -18.68
N LEU A 38 7.98 3.72 -17.80
CA LEU A 38 8.58 5.02 -18.15
C LEU A 38 9.72 4.85 -19.16
N GLY A 39 10.52 3.80 -19.06
CA GLY A 39 11.57 3.51 -20.04
C GLY A 39 11.03 3.36 -21.46
N ALA A 40 9.96 2.57 -21.61
CA ALA A 40 9.26 2.43 -22.87
C ALA A 40 8.60 3.74 -23.31
N GLY A 41 7.93 4.44 -22.39
CA GLY A 41 7.28 5.72 -22.66
C GLY A 41 8.25 6.82 -23.13
N ILE A 42 9.44 6.91 -22.52
CA ILE A 42 10.52 7.79 -22.96
C ILE A 42 11.01 7.39 -24.34
N GLY A 43 11.24 6.10 -24.58
CA GLY A 43 11.66 5.59 -25.89
C GLY A 43 10.69 5.99 -27.00
N PHE A 44 9.39 5.80 -26.78
CA PHE A 44 8.36 6.20 -27.74
C PHE A 44 8.21 7.72 -27.86
N ALA A 45 8.36 8.47 -26.77
CA ALA A 45 8.32 9.93 -26.81
C ALA A 45 9.45 10.51 -27.67
N LEU A 46 10.66 9.96 -27.55
CA LEU A 46 11.80 10.32 -28.39
C LEU A 46 11.59 9.98 -29.87
N LEU A 47 10.78 8.96 -30.17
CA LEU A 47 10.38 8.59 -31.53
C LEU A 47 9.21 9.43 -32.08
N GLY A 48 8.78 10.47 -31.34
CA GLY A 48 7.71 11.39 -31.75
C GLY A 48 6.33 11.05 -31.20
N ALA A 49 6.15 9.89 -30.55
CA ALA A 49 4.92 9.53 -29.87
C ALA A 49 4.87 10.09 -28.44
N TRP A 50 5.13 11.39 -28.31
CA TRP A 50 5.18 12.13 -27.05
C TRP A 50 3.93 12.02 -26.16
N PRO A 51 2.68 11.77 -26.64
CA PRO A 51 1.52 11.61 -25.76
C PRO A 51 1.56 10.33 -24.90
N ILE A 52 2.42 9.37 -25.24
CA ILE A 52 2.57 8.13 -24.45
C ILE A 52 3.19 8.42 -23.09
N LEU A 53 4.10 9.40 -23.00
CA LEU A 53 4.77 9.77 -21.75
C LEU A 53 3.81 10.31 -20.67
N PRO A 54 2.95 11.31 -20.93
CA PRO A 54 1.99 11.77 -19.92
C PRO A 54 0.93 10.70 -19.60
N LEU A 55 0.55 9.83 -20.54
CA LEU A 55 -0.37 8.72 -20.27
C LEU A 55 0.27 7.71 -19.30
N ALA A 56 1.49 7.25 -19.58
CA ALA A 56 2.22 6.34 -18.71
C ALA A 56 2.45 6.95 -17.31
N GLY A 57 2.75 8.25 -17.25
CA GLY A 57 2.85 8.99 -15.99
C GLY A 57 1.54 9.01 -15.21
N LEU A 58 0.41 9.23 -15.89
CA LEU A 58 -0.92 9.23 -15.27
C LEU A 58 -1.29 7.84 -14.73
N GLU A 59 -1.02 6.77 -15.47
CA GLU A 59 -1.25 5.39 -15.02
C GLU A 59 -0.43 5.07 -13.76
N LEU A 60 0.85 5.46 -13.73
CA LEU A 60 1.69 5.27 -12.55
C LEU A 60 1.24 6.12 -11.36
N ALA A 61 0.79 7.35 -11.59
CA ALA A 61 0.20 8.18 -10.55
C ALA A 61 -1.09 7.57 -9.98
N ALA A 62 -1.94 7.00 -10.84
CA ALA A 62 -3.16 6.30 -10.42
C ALA A 62 -2.84 5.04 -9.61
N LEU A 63 -1.87 4.24 -10.04
CA LEU A 63 -1.38 3.06 -9.29
C LEU A 63 -0.78 3.47 -7.94
N GLY A 64 0.03 4.53 -7.92
CA GLY A 64 0.55 5.19 -6.73
C GLY A 64 -0.54 5.59 -5.74
N GLY A 65 -1.54 6.33 -6.22
CA GLY A 65 -2.68 6.77 -5.43
C GLY A 65 -3.50 5.59 -4.89
N ALA A 66 -3.77 4.57 -5.70
CA ALA A 66 -4.50 3.38 -5.28
C ALA A 66 -3.76 2.59 -4.19
N LEU A 67 -2.46 2.38 -4.34
CA LEU A 67 -1.64 1.71 -3.33
C LEU A 67 -1.57 2.55 -2.05
N TYR A 68 -1.39 3.86 -2.16
CA TYR A 68 -1.41 4.76 -1.01
C TYR A 68 -2.74 4.69 -0.26
N TRP A 69 -3.85 4.75 -0.97
CA TRP A 69 -5.21 4.65 -0.42
C TRP A 69 -5.43 3.33 0.33
N VAL A 70 -5.00 2.21 -0.25
CA VAL A 70 -5.09 0.90 0.39
C VAL A 70 -4.24 0.85 1.66
N ASN A 71 -2.99 1.33 1.61
CA ASN A 71 -2.13 1.37 2.82
C ASN A 71 -2.76 2.20 3.93
N TRP A 72 -3.27 3.40 3.60
CA TRP A 72 -3.97 4.26 4.56
C TRP A 72 -5.12 3.51 5.22
N LYS A 73 -5.92 2.77 4.43
CA LYS A 73 -7.05 1.99 4.96
C LYS A 73 -6.60 0.78 5.82
N LEU A 74 -5.41 0.24 5.62
CA LEU A 74 -4.88 -0.83 6.46
C LEU A 74 -4.33 -0.34 7.81
N GLU A 75 -4.09 0.96 7.98
CA GLU A 75 -3.66 1.55 9.25
C GLU A 75 -4.77 1.64 10.31
N TYR A 76 -6.04 1.43 9.93
CA TYR A 76 -7.14 1.38 10.89
C TYR A 76 -7.04 0.15 11.80
N ARG A 77 -6.60 0.37 13.05
CA ARG A 77 -6.57 -0.64 14.12
C ARG A 77 -7.72 -0.42 15.08
N HIS A 78 -8.65 -1.36 15.10
CA HIS A 78 -9.68 -1.40 16.14
C HIS A 78 -9.11 -2.13 17.36
N VAL A 79 -8.91 -1.40 18.45
CA VAL A 79 -8.57 -1.97 19.76
C VAL A 79 -9.85 -2.01 20.60
N ILE A 80 -10.41 -3.20 20.80
CA ILE A 80 -11.58 -3.40 21.66
C ILE A 80 -11.07 -3.87 23.03
N ARG A 81 -11.27 -3.05 24.07
CA ARG A 81 -10.99 -3.42 25.45
C ARG A 81 -12.26 -3.98 26.09
N LEU A 82 -12.21 -5.20 26.61
CA LEU A 82 -13.30 -5.80 27.37
C LEU A 82 -12.95 -5.71 28.86
N THR A 83 -13.60 -4.78 29.57
CA THR A 83 -13.54 -4.70 31.03
C THR A 83 -14.65 -5.57 31.63
N LYS A 84 -14.35 -6.32 32.68
CA LYS A 84 -15.32 -7.17 33.40
C LYS A 84 -16.06 -6.30 34.42
N ILE A 85 -17.40 -6.34 34.39
CA ILE A 85 -18.30 -5.72 35.38
C ILE A 85 -18.42 -6.65 36.59
#